data_AF-A0A7C2U577-F1
#
_entry.id   AF-A0A7C2U577-F1
#
_cell.length_a   1.000
_cell.length_b   1.000
_cell.length_c   1.000
_cell.angle_alpha   90.00
_cell.angle_beta   90.00
_cell.angle_gamma   90.00
#
_symmetry.space_group_name_H-M   'P 1'
#
loop_
_entity.id
_entity.type
_entity.pdbx_description
1 polymer ?
#
loop_
_entity_poly.entity_id
_entity_poly.type
_entity_poly.pdbx_seq_one_letter_code
_entity_poly.pdbx_strand_id
1 'polypeptide(L)'
;MPTVVNIPLDLQEVLGEKGSKAFVEVLSQFETAQRNAYERTLELHLQVLKEFIDRRFDLADEKNNLRRQEARQYTEMALQNAKQYTDQRISQAESKMEAKIAQAQTALIKWMFTFYVGTVITITGLLIAYLQFALKP
;
A
#
# COMPACT_ATOMS: atom_id res chain seq x y z
N MET A 1 4.98 -29.85 -47.83
CA MET A 1 4.90 -31.17 -48.48
C MET A 1 4.16 -30.98 -49.79
N PRO A 2 4.69 -31.39 -50.95
CA PRO A 2 3.98 -31.27 -52.21
C PRO A 2 2.79 -32.23 -52.21
N THR A 3 1.59 -31.70 -52.40
CA THR A 3 0.35 -32.47 -52.53
C THR A 3 0.36 -33.15 -53.90
N VAL A 4 0.50 -34.48 -53.94
CA VAL A 4 0.44 -35.25 -55.20
C VAL A 4 -1.02 -35.37 -55.60
N VAL A 5 -1.47 -34.50 -56.50
CA VAL A 5 -2.85 -34.53 -57.05
C VAL A 5 -2.92 -35.66 -58.08
N ASN A 6 -3.48 -36.81 -57.68
CA ASN A 6 -3.70 -37.94 -58.59
C ASN A 6 -5.03 -37.73 -59.34
N ILE A 7 -4.96 -37.57 -60.66
CA ILE A 7 -6.14 -37.34 -61.50
C ILE A 7 -6.74 -38.71 -61.86
N PRO A 8 -8.05 -38.94 -61.64
CA PRO A 8 -8.72 -40.18 -62.05
C PRO A 8 -8.56 -40.42 -63.57
N LEU A 9 -8.32 -41.68 -63.97
CA LEU A 9 -8.08 -42.05 -65.37
C LEU A 9 -9.20 -41.56 -66.31
N ASP A 10 -10.45 -41.65 -65.86
CA ASP A 10 -11.65 -41.23 -66.61
C ASP A 10 -11.63 -39.73 -66.98
N LEU A 11 -11.04 -38.90 -66.13
CA LEU A 11 -10.88 -37.46 -66.38
C LEU A 11 -9.67 -37.16 -67.27
N GLN A 12 -8.64 -38.00 -67.21
CA GLN A 12 -7.44 -37.88 -68.06
C GLN A 12 -7.76 -38.18 -69.53
N GLU A 13 -8.59 -39.20 -69.77
CA GLU A 13 -9.02 -39.61 -71.11
C GLU A 13 -9.87 -38.54 -71.81
N VAL A 14 -10.76 -37.88 -71.06
CA VAL A 14 -11.67 -36.85 -71.58
C VAL A 14 -10.99 -35.49 -71.77
N LEU A 15 -10.08 -35.10 -70.87
CA LEU A 15 -9.41 -33.78 -70.90
C LEU A 15 -8.15 -33.76 -71.77
N GLY A 16 -7.60 -34.93 -72.11
CA GLY A 16 -6.29 -35.08 -72.74
C GLY A 16 -5.14 -34.60 -71.85
N GLU A 17 -3.90 -34.90 -72.26
CA GLU A 17 -2.71 -34.61 -71.45
C GLU A 17 -2.53 -33.12 -71.12
N LYS A 18 -2.85 -32.23 -72.08
CA LYS A 18 -2.78 -30.78 -71.89
C LYS A 18 -3.86 -30.25 -70.95
N GLY A 19 -5.10 -30.75 -71.04
CA GLY A 19 -6.20 -30.33 -70.17
C GLY A 19 -5.99 -30.80 -68.73
N SER A 20 -5.46 -32.01 -68.55
CA SER A 20 -5.08 -32.52 -67.23
C SER A 20 -3.99 -31.67 -66.56
N LYS A 21 -2.96 -31.25 -67.29
CA LYS A 21 -1.90 -30.36 -66.76
C LYS A 21 -2.44 -28.98 -66.37
N ALA A 22 -3.27 -28.37 -67.21
CA ALA A 22 -3.92 -27.09 -66.90
C ALA A 22 -4.84 -27.19 -65.68
N PHE A 23 -5.56 -28.30 -65.52
CA PHE A 23 -6.43 -28.53 -64.36
C PHE A 23 -5.63 -28.67 -63.05
N VAL A 24 -4.50 -29.39 -63.06
CA VAL A 24 -3.60 -29.48 -61.90
C VAL A 24 -3.00 -28.11 -61.55
N GLU A 25 -2.64 -27.32 -62.54
CA GLU A 25 -2.14 -25.97 -62.32
C GLU A 25 -3.19 -25.08 -61.62
N VAL A 26 -4.43 -25.08 -62.09
CA VAL A 26 -5.54 -24.35 -61.45
C VAL A 26 -5.82 -24.86 -60.04
N LEU A 27 -5.81 -26.18 -59.81
CA LEU A 27 -5.96 -26.78 -58.48
C LEU A 27 -4.83 -26.35 -57.53
N SER A 28 -3.59 -26.35 -58.01
CA SER A 28 -2.44 -25.93 -57.22
C SER A 28 -2.50 -24.45 -56.87
N GLN A 29 -2.91 -23.60 -57.81
CA GLN A 29 -3.12 -22.17 -57.58
C GLN A 29 -4.26 -21.94 -56.58
N PHE A 30 -5.36 -22.70 -56.68
CA PHE A 30 -6.48 -22.63 -55.76
C PHE A 30 -6.11 -23.09 -54.34
N GLU A 31 -5.36 -24.20 -54.21
CA GLU A 31 -4.88 -24.71 -52.93
C GLU A 31 -3.93 -23.71 -52.26
N THR A 32 -3.01 -23.12 -53.04
CA THR A 32 -2.10 -22.08 -52.56
C THR A 32 -2.85 -20.83 -52.13
N ALA A 33 -3.84 -20.39 -52.93
CA ALA A 33 -4.67 -19.23 -52.62
C ALA A 33 -5.51 -19.44 -51.34
N GLN A 34 -6.09 -20.62 -51.16
CA GLN A 34 -6.79 -20.98 -49.93
C GLN A 34 -5.85 -20.98 -48.73
N ARG A 35 -4.69 -21.62 -48.84
CA ARG A 35 -3.72 -21.69 -47.75
C ARG A 35 -3.27 -20.29 -47.31
N ASN A 36 -2.96 -19.43 -48.26
CA ASN A 36 -2.60 -18.03 -48.00
C ASN A 36 -3.74 -17.24 -47.36
N ALA A 37 -4.99 -17.48 -47.78
CA ALA A 37 -6.16 -16.84 -47.18
C ALA A 37 -6.38 -17.29 -45.73
N TYR A 38 -6.20 -18.59 -45.44
CA TYR A 38 -6.26 -19.12 -44.08
C TYR A 38 -5.14 -18.56 -43.19
N GLU A 39 -3.91 -18.53 -43.68
CA GLU A 39 -2.76 -17.99 -42.92
C GLU A 39 -2.96 -16.52 -42.56
N ARG A 40 -3.35 -15.67 -43.52
CA ARG A 40 -3.69 -14.26 -43.23
C ARG A 40 -4.80 -14.13 -42.20
N THR A 41 -5.82 -14.96 -42.30
CA THR A 41 -6.94 -14.93 -41.35
C THR A 41 -6.47 -15.32 -39.96
N LEU A 42 -5.61 -16.32 -39.84
CA LEU A 42 -5.04 -16.77 -38.57
C LEU A 42 -4.14 -15.71 -37.93
N GLU A 43 -3.30 -15.05 -38.74
CA GLU A 43 -2.44 -13.95 -38.30
C GLU A 43 -3.25 -12.78 -37.75
N LEU A 44 -4.34 -12.39 -38.43
CA LEU A 44 -5.24 -11.35 -37.95
C LEU A 44 -5.88 -11.72 -36.60
N HIS A 45 -6.39 -12.94 -36.47
CA HIS A 45 -6.98 -13.40 -35.20
C HIS A 45 -5.94 -13.43 -34.08
N LEU A 46 -4.72 -13.87 -34.36
CA LEU A 46 -3.62 -13.87 -33.39
C LEU A 46 -3.21 -12.46 -32.96
N GLN A 47 -3.16 -11.50 -33.88
CA GLN A 47 -2.88 -10.09 -33.55
C GLN A 47 -3.97 -9.52 -32.65
N VAL A 48 -5.24 -9.70 -33.01
CA VAL A 48 -6.36 -9.21 -32.19
C VAL A 48 -6.36 -9.83 -30.80
N LEU A 49 -6.05 -11.13 -30.70
CA LEU A 49 -5.97 -11.83 -29.42
C LEU A 49 -4.81 -11.31 -28.56
N LYS A 50 -3.64 -11.07 -29.16
CA LYS A 50 -2.49 -10.47 -28.45
C LYS A 50 -2.85 -9.09 -27.90
N GLU A 51 -3.39 -8.20 -28.73
CA GLU A 51 -3.81 -6.88 -28.26
C GLU A 51 -4.89 -6.93 -27.18
N PHE A 52 -5.80 -7.90 -27.25
CA PHE A 52 -6.83 -8.07 -26.23
C PHE A 52 -6.22 -8.53 -24.90
N ILE A 53 -5.29 -9.48 -24.93
CA ILE A 53 -4.57 -9.95 -23.75
C ILE A 53 -3.76 -8.81 -23.14
N ASP A 54 -2.97 -8.09 -23.94
CA ASP A 54 -2.14 -6.98 -23.48
C ASP A 54 -2.99 -5.90 -22.80
N ARG A 55 -4.08 -5.44 -23.45
CA ARG A 55 -5.01 -4.47 -22.85
C ARG A 55 -5.60 -4.94 -21.52
N ARG A 56 -5.91 -6.24 -21.40
CA ARG A 56 -6.46 -6.80 -20.15
C ARG A 56 -5.39 -6.89 -19.06
N PHE A 57 -4.15 -7.17 -19.42
CA PHE A 57 -3.02 -7.15 -18.49
C PHE A 57 -2.74 -5.73 -18.00
N ASP A 58 -2.69 -4.74 -18.88
CA ASP A 58 -2.47 -3.33 -18.51
C ASP A 58 -3.56 -2.82 -17.56
N LEU A 59 -4.83 -3.09 -17.88
CA LEU A 59 -5.96 -2.75 -17.00
C LEU A 59 -5.88 -3.46 -15.65
N ALA A 60 -5.45 -4.72 -15.64
CA ALA A 60 -5.30 -5.49 -14.41
C ALA A 60 -4.15 -4.92 -13.55
N ASP A 61 -3.05 -4.50 -14.17
CA ASP A 61 -1.89 -3.96 -13.49
C ASP A 61 -2.18 -2.56 -12.94
N GLU A 62 -2.83 -1.69 -13.72
CA GLU A 62 -3.31 -0.38 -13.26
C GLU A 62 -4.24 -0.53 -12.05
N LYS A 63 -5.22 -1.43 -12.13
CA LYS A 63 -6.13 -1.70 -11.01
C LYS A 63 -5.41 -2.24 -9.78
N ASN A 64 -4.38 -3.08 -9.95
CA ASN A 64 -3.59 -3.59 -8.84
C ASN A 64 -2.76 -2.47 -8.19
N ASN A 65 -2.17 -1.61 -9.01
CA ASN A 65 -1.41 -0.45 -8.57
C ASN A 65 -2.28 0.55 -7.80
N LEU A 66 -3.49 0.85 -8.28
CA LEU A 66 -4.47 1.68 -7.57
C LEU A 66 -4.83 1.09 -6.21
N ARG A 67 -5.15 -0.21 -6.14
CA ARG A 67 -5.43 -0.90 -4.87
C ARG A 67 -4.26 -0.85 -3.89
N ARG A 68 -3.03 -0.96 -4.38
CA ARG A 68 -1.82 -0.84 -3.56
C ARG A 68 -1.63 0.60 -3.06
N GLN A 69 -1.89 1.60 -3.88
CA GLN A 69 -1.82 3.00 -3.48
C GLN A 69 -2.87 3.34 -2.42
N GLU A 70 -4.13 2.93 -2.63
CA GLU A 70 -5.20 3.09 -1.64
C GLU A 70 -4.82 2.41 -0.32
N ALA A 71 -4.35 1.16 -0.35
CA ALA A 71 -3.92 0.45 0.85
C ALA A 71 -2.80 1.20 1.59
N ARG A 72 -1.82 1.76 0.86
CA ARG A 72 -0.75 2.59 1.45
C ARG A 72 -1.29 3.86 2.10
N GLN A 73 -2.19 4.56 1.42
CA GLN A 73 -2.82 5.77 1.96
C GLN A 73 -3.61 5.48 3.23
N TYR A 74 -4.39 4.39 3.26
CA TYR A 74 -5.09 3.97 4.49
C TYR A 74 -4.12 3.67 5.63
N THR A 75 -3.01 2.97 5.37
CA THR A 75 -1.99 2.71 6.40
C THR A 75 -1.28 3.98 6.88
N GLU A 76 -1.00 4.93 5.98
CA GLU A 76 -0.37 6.20 6.33
C GLU A 76 -1.30 7.08 7.18
N MET A 77 -2.57 7.19 6.80
CA MET A 77 -3.59 7.90 7.59
C MET A 77 -3.76 7.27 8.96
N ALA A 78 -3.84 5.95 9.05
CA ALA A 78 -3.92 5.24 10.33
C ALA A 78 -2.68 5.50 11.21
N LEU A 79 -1.49 5.48 10.62
CA LEU A 79 -0.24 5.77 11.32
C LEU A 79 -0.16 7.22 11.80
N GLN A 80 -0.59 8.18 10.97
CA GLN A 80 -0.63 9.60 11.35
C GLN A 80 -1.61 9.83 12.50
N ASN A 81 -2.82 9.26 12.44
CA ASN A 81 -3.79 9.35 13.51
C ASN A 81 -3.27 8.72 14.82
N ALA A 82 -2.61 7.55 14.72
CA ALA A 82 -2.00 6.90 15.87
C ALA A 82 -0.87 7.75 16.50
N LYS A 83 -0.04 8.38 15.66
CA LYS A 83 1.00 9.32 16.12
C LYS A 83 0.38 10.54 16.81
N GLN A 84 -0.60 11.20 16.20
CA GLN A 84 -1.27 12.35 16.79
C GLN A 84 -1.94 12.03 18.12
N TYR A 85 -2.63 10.89 18.22
CA TYR A 85 -3.23 10.44 19.46
C TYR A 85 -2.17 10.21 20.55
N THR A 86 -1.06 9.57 20.18
CA THR A 86 0.05 9.33 21.11
C THR A 86 0.68 10.63 21.58
N ASP A 87 0.93 11.57 20.68
CA ASP A 87 1.55 12.87 20.96
C ASP A 87 0.66 13.72 21.87
N GLN A 88 -0.65 13.75 21.61
CA GLN A 88 -1.63 14.40 22.49
C GLN A 88 -1.64 13.79 23.89
N ARG A 89 -1.54 12.46 24.00
CA ARG A 89 -1.51 11.79 25.31
C ARG A 89 -0.21 12.05 26.07
N ILE A 90 0.93 12.12 25.37
CA ILE A 90 2.22 12.48 25.97
C ILE A 90 2.14 13.91 26.49
N SER A 91 1.72 14.88 25.67
CA SER A 91 1.59 16.28 26.08
C SER A 91 0.63 16.45 27.26
N GLN A 92 -0.52 15.77 27.26
CA GLN A 92 -1.43 15.79 28.41
C GLN A 92 -0.83 15.14 29.67
N ALA A 93 -0.03 14.09 29.52
CA ALA A 93 0.65 13.44 30.64
C ALA A 93 1.72 14.37 31.24
N GLU A 94 2.51 15.04 30.40
CA GLU A 94 3.49 16.04 30.79
C GLU A 94 2.82 17.18 31.58
N SER A 95 1.77 17.81 31.03
CA SER A 95 1.08 18.90 31.74
C SER A 95 0.47 18.43 33.07
N LYS A 96 -0.06 17.21 33.14
CA LYS A 96 -0.57 16.64 34.42
C LYS A 96 0.55 16.38 35.42
N MET A 97 1.71 15.92 34.95
CA MET A 97 2.89 15.71 35.80
C MET A 97 3.41 17.04 36.33
N GLU A 98 3.58 18.05 35.47
CA GLU A 98 3.99 19.40 35.87
C GLU A 98 3.03 20.00 36.90
N ALA A 99 1.72 19.89 36.68
CA ALA A 99 0.71 20.37 37.63
C ALA A 99 0.80 19.66 38.98
N LYS A 100 0.99 18.32 38.99
CA LYS A 100 1.17 17.54 40.23
C LYS A 100 2.45 17.93 40.95
N ILE A 101 3.55 18.15 40.22
CA ILE A 101 4.82 18.59 40.79
C ILE A 101 4.67 19.98 41.41
N ALA A 102 4.06 20.93 40.71
CA ALA A 102 3.81 22.28 41.23
C ALA A 102 2.91 22.25 42.47
N GLN A 103 1.88 21.41 42.48
CA GLN A 103 1.01 21.23 43.64
C GLN A 103 1.77 20.61 44.83
N ALA A 104 2.61 19.60 44.58
CA ALA A 104 3.44 18.99 45.62
C ALA A 104 4.46 19.97 46.20
N GLN A 105 5.11 20.77 45.35
CA GLN A 105 6.01 21.84 45.78
C GLN A 105 5.27 22.88 46.63
N THR A 106 4.08 23.31 46.21
CA THR A 106 3.26 24.26 46.96
C THR A 106 2.84 23.70 48.32
N ALA A 107 2.43 22.43 48.36
CA ALA A 107 2.07 21.74 49.60
C ALA A 107 3.28 21.63 50.53
N LEU A 108 4.46 21.29 49.99
CA LEU A 108 5.71 21.22 50.74
C LEU A 108 6.09 22.58 51.32
N ILE A 109 6.01 23.66 50.53
CA ILE A 109 6.27 25.03 50.99
C ILE A 109 5.33 25.41 52.14
N LYS A 110 4.03 25.13 52.00
CA LYS A 110 3.06 25.38 53.09
C LYS A 110 3.41 24.60 54.35
N TRP A 111 3.77 23.33 54.20
CA TRP A 111 4.10 22.47 55.34
C TRP A 111 5.39 22.93 56.04
N MET A 112 6.43 23.27 55.27
CA MET A 112 7.65 23.86 55.81
C MET A 112 7.36 25.16 56.55
N PHE A 113 6.53 26.05 55.99
CA PHE A 113 6.17 27.30 56.66
C PHE A 113 5.44 27.06 57.99
N THR A 114 4.45 26.16 58.02
CA THR A 114 3.75 25.78 59.26
C THR A 114 4.72 25.20 60.30
N PHE A 115 5.64 24.35 59.88
CA PHE A 115 6.68 23.80 60.75
C PHE A 115 7.61 24.91 61.28
N TYR A 116 8.10 25.80 60.42
CA TYR A 116 8.97 26.91 60.79
C TYR A 116 8.31 27.82 61.83
N VAL A 117 7.05 28.22 61.65
CA VAL A 117 6.33 29.05 62.63
C VAL A 117 6.26 28.36 64.00
N GLY A 118 5.99 27.06 64.03
CA GLY A 118 6.02 26.27 65.26
C GLY A 118 7.38 26.32 65.96
N THR A 119 8.46 26.05 65.22
CA THR A 119 9.82 26.09 65.79
C THR A 119 10.21 27.48 66.31
N VAL A 120 9.83 28.55 65.62
CA VAL A 120 10.11 29.93 66.03
C VAL A 120 9.39 30.25 67.35
N ILE A 121 8.12 29.85 67.49
CA ILE A 121 7.36 30.05 68.74
C ILE A 121 8.02 29.28 69.89
N THR A 122 8.41 28.02 69.66
CA THR A 122 9.05 27.19 70.70
C THR A 122 10.39 27.77 71.14
N ILE A 123 11.25 28.16 70.20
CA ILE A 123 12.56 28.77 70.51
C ILE A 123 12.36 30.10 71.25
N THR A 124 11.44 30.95 70.78
CA THR A 124 11.15 32.24 71.43
C THR A 124 10.62 32.04 72.86
N GLY A 125 9.70 31.09 73.05
CA GLY A 125 9.19 30.75 74.37
C GLY A 125 10.27 30.21 75.31
N LEU A 126 11.17 29.38 74.79
CA LEU A 126 12.31 28.85 75.55
C LEU A 126 13.28 29.97 75.96
N LEU A 127 13.59 30.90 75.05
CA LEU A 127 14.45 32.06 75.33
C LEU A 127 13.85 32.97 76.41
N ILE A 128 12.54 33.24 76.35
CA ILE A 128 11.85 34.04 77.36
C ILE A 128 11.85 33.32 78.71
N ALA A 129 11.54 32.03 78.74
CA ALA A 129 11.56 31.22 79.97
C ALA A 129 12.97 31.17 80.58
N TYR A 130 14.00 31.00 79.75
CA TYR A 130 15.39 31.04 80.18
C TYR A 130 15.76 32.41 80.76
N LEU A 131 15.39 33.51 80.10
CA LEU A 131 15.60 34.86 80.62
C LEU A 131 14.87 35.07 81.95
N GLN A 132 13.61 34.68 82.08
CA GLN A 132 12.85 34.79 83.33
C GLN A 132 13.47 33.95 84.46
N PHE A 133 14.01 32.78 84.15
CA PHE A 133 14.71 31.95 85.12
C PHE A 133 16.08 32.53 85.51
N ALA A 134 16.84 33.06 84.55
CA ALA A 134 18.17 33.64 84.78
C ALA A 134 18.13 35.05 85.41
N LEU A 135 17.05 35.82 85.21
CA LEU A 135 16.85 37.13 85.85
C LEU A 135 16.13 37.04 87.21
N LYS A 136 15.81 35.82 87.69
CA LYS A 136 15.26 35.62 89.02
C LYS A 136 16.43 35.57 90.03
N PRO A 137 16.62 36.58 90.88
CA PRO A 137 17.66 36.55 91.92
C PRO A 137 17.39 35.48 92.97
#